data_AF-A0A4Q2X1R5-F1
#
_entry.id   AF-A0A4Q2X1R5-F1
#
_cell.length_a   1.000
_cell.length_b   1.000
_cell.length_c   1.000
_cell.angle_alpha   90.00
_cell.angle_beta   90.00
_cell.angle_gamma   90.00
#
_symmetry.space_group_name_H-M   'P 1'
#
loop_
_entity.id
_entity.type
_entity.pdbx_description
1 polymer ?
#
loop_
_entity_poly.entity_id
_entity_poly.type
_entity_poly.pdbx_seq_one_letter_code
_entity_poly.pdbx_strand_id
1 'polypeptide(L)'
;MSKVPGMVVDGAPPLSATAARQLHAAAGFLQARDAERMLGALRAVLAEVPAHPDALRLQAVALQLAGRTEEAIGALGKALALHPADALLHNALGGILVEAGRAEASLAAFRRACELQPGLASAWCNLGMVLQSRGDIAEARSSFARALEGDPRNALARTGLANACKMLGDTAGAAAEYRAVLAADPGNVQAWAGIGELKTVALDDRELATLLELHARMPAAGNESAVEERAMVGFTLARALEARARHADALAVFDQANADMRRITPWDAAAFTRSIESIADAFDTAPDPGADRSRGREVVFVTSLPRSGSTLVEQILAAHSQVEGAGELPVLANLVQAESSRRREAFPAWVRRMAPADWARLGEEYLAVTAPARRGRAVHVDKALFNWPLVGAIRAMLPGARIVNCRRDPLETCWSIYTQRFARGQQAFAYDFASIAACWTDYDRMMFRWHARHPGAIHELEHERLLAEPEASVRALLDFCGLRFEPACLRAHEAKRIVRTASAAQVREPLRAETARATAYGALLDPLRRRLGA
;
A
#
# COMPACT_ATOMS: atom_id res chain seq x y z
N MET A 1 33.90 -24.15 23.65
CA MET A 1 32.58 -23.62 24.05
C MET A 1 32.37 -22.29 23.34
N SER A 2 31.78 -22.32 22.14
CA SER A 2 31.48 -21.11 21.38
C SER A 2 30.15 -20.54 21.90
N LYS A 3 30.16 -19.30 22.40
CA LYS A 3 28.94 -18.61 22.84
C LYS A 3 28.09 -18.31 21.61
N VAL A 4 26.88 -18.85 21.56
CA VAL A 4 25.85 -18.40 20.62
C VAL A 4 25.42 -17.00 21.06
N PRO A 5 25.54 -15.95 20.23
CA PRO A 5 25.16 -14.59 20.61
C PRO A 5 23.66 -14.50 20.96
N GLY A 6 23.33 -13.88 22.09
CA GLY A 6 21.93 -13.59 22.49
C GLY A 6 21.17 -14.69 23.24
N MET A 7 21.88 -15.68 23.79
CA MET A 7 21.26 -16.88 24.39
C MET A 7 21.44 -17.04 25.90
N VAL A 8 21.90 -16.02 26.62
CA VAL A 8 22.13 -16.10 28.07
C VAL A 8 21.39 -14.96 28.75
N VAL A 9 20.32 -15.31 29.44
CA VAL A 9 19.72 -14.43 30.45
C VAL A 9 20.64 -14.48 31.67
N ASP A 10 21.18 -13.32 32.08
CA ASP A 10 21.97 -13.22 33.32
C ASP A 10 21.09 -13.66 34.51
N GLY A 11 21.57 -14.64 35.28
CA GLY A 11 20.85 -15.20 36.43
C GLY A 11 19.95 -16.42 36.12
N ALA A 12 20.05 -17.04 34.94
CA ALA A 12 19.34 -18.28 34.66
C ALA A 12 19.75 -19.42 35.63
N PRO A 13 18.82 -20.30 36.06
CA PRO A 13 19.15 -21.42 36.93
C PRO A 13 20.17 -22.35 36.25
N PRO A 14 21.16 -22.89 36.99
CA PRO A 14 22.17 -23.78 36.41
C PRO A 14 21.51 -25.05 35.84
N LEU A 15 21.96 -25.46 34.66
CA LEU A 15 21.54 -26.70 33.99
C LEU A 15 22.60 -27.78 34.15
N SER A 16 22.18 -29.04 34.22
CA SER A 16 23.07 -30.18 34.03
C SER A 16 23.76 -30.12 32.66
N ALA A 17 24.92 -30.76 32.54
CA ALA A 17 25.62 -30.84 31.26
C ALA A 17 24.75 -31.48 30.15
N THR A 18 23.82 -32.35 30.54
CA THR A 18 22.86 -32.98 29.61
C THR A 18 21.79 -31.99 29.18
N ALA A 19 21.14 -31.28 30.10
CA ALA A 19 20.14 -30.27 29.75
C ALA A 19 20.75 -29.10 28.97
N ALA A 20 21.97 -28.67 29.30
CA ALA A 20 22.68 -27.64 28.54
C ALA A 20 22.95 -28.07 27.08
N ARG A 21 23.32 -29.34 26.85
CA ARG A 21 23.46 -29.90 25.49
C ARG A 21 22.13 -29.93 24.76
N GLN A 22 21.03 -30.29 25.43
CA GLN A 22 19.70 -30.31 24.83
C GLN A 22 19.20 -28.90 24.48
N LEU A 23 19.43 -27.91 25.35
CA LEU A 23 19.11 -26.51 25.06
C LEU A 23 19.88 -26.00 23.83
N HIS A 24 21.16 -26.35 23.73
CA HIS A 24 21.97 -26.02 22.55
C HIS A 24 21.48 -26.76 21.29
N ALA A 25 21.11 -28.03 21.39
CA ALA A 25 20.54 -28.80 20.29
C ALA A 25 19.22 -28.18 19.78
N ALA A 26 18.34 -27.76 20.70
CA ALA A 26 17.10 -27.05 20.35
C ALA A 26 17.38 -25.76 19.57
N ALA A 27 18.39 -24.98 19.98
CA ALA A 27 18.81 -23.79 19.23
C ALA A 27 19.38 -24.12 17.85
N GLY A 28 20.05 -25.27 17.70
CA GLY A 28 20.49 -25.78 16.38
C GLY A 28 19.32 -26.15 15.47
N PHE A 29 18.28 -26.81 16.01
CA PHE A 29 17.09 -27.17 15.24
C PHE A 29 16.26 -25.97 14.79
N LEU A 30 16.36 -24.82 15.47
CA LEU A 30 15.74 -23.57 15.04
C LEU A 30 16.22 -23.14 13.64
N GLN A 31 17.51 -23.31 13.33
CA GLN A 31 18.06 -22.98 12.00
C GLN A 31 17.45 -23.83 10.89
N ALA A 32 17.17 -25.10 11.19
CA ALA A 32 16.47 -26.02 10.29
C ALA A 32 14.94 -25.86 10.32
N ARG A 33 14.41 -25.00 11.19
CA ARG A 33 12.98 -24.82 11.48
C ARG A 33 12.25 -26.13 11.83
N ASP A 34 12.95 -27.09 12.44
CA ASP A 34 12.39 -28.40 12.82
C ASP A 34 11.72 -28.32 14.20
N ALA A 35 10.45 -27.92 14.21
CA ALA A 35 9.68 -27.67 15.42
C ALA A 35 9.58 -28.89 16.35
N GLU A 36 9.39 -30.09 15.80
CA GLU A 36 9.21 -31.31 16.60
C GLU A 36 10.51 -31.69 17.32
N ARG A 37 11.66 -31.60 16.65
CA ARG A 37 12.95 -31.85 17.31
C ARG A 37 13.29 -30.79 18.35
N MET A 38 12.93 -29.52 18.10
CA MET A 38 13.05 -28.47 19.11
C MET A 38 12.24 -28.82 20.36
N LEU A 39 10.95 -29.14 20.21
CA LEU A 39 10.07 -29.50 21.33
C LEU A 39 10.57 -30.74 22.08
N GLY A 40 11.08 -31.74 21.36
CA GLY A 40 11.67 -32.94 21.94
C GLY A 40 12.88 -32.65 22.83
N ALA A 41 13.83 -31.85 22.33
CA ALA A 41 15.02 -31.46 23.08
C ALA A 41 14.68 -30.59 24.30
N LEU A 42 13.75 -29.65 24.14
CA LEU A 42 13.33 -28.73 25.21
C LEU A 42 12.56 -29.44 26.32
N ARG A 43 11.88 -30.56 26.04
CA ARG A 43 11.18 -31.35 27.05
C ARG A 43 12.11 -31.82 28.16
N ALA A 44 13.33 -32.25 27.81
CA ALA A 44 14.33 -32.68 28.80
C ALA A 44 14.81 -31.49 29.67
N VAL A 45 15.01 -30.32 29.06
CA VAL A 45 15.43 -29.10 29.77
C VAL A 45 14.35 -28.63 30.74
N LEU A 46 13.10 -28.59 30.29
CA LEU A 46 11.95 -28.15 31.09
C LEU A 46 11.50 -29.18 32.12
N ALA A 47 11.85 -30.46 31.96
CA ALA A 47 11.64 -31.47 33.01
C ALA A 47 12.61 -31.27 34.18
N GLU A 48 13.85 -30.87 33.90
CA GLU A 48 14.87 -30.58 34.92
C GLU A 48 14.64 -29.21 35.57
N VAL A 49 14.42 -28.17 34.73
CA VAL A 49 14.19 -26.79 35.17
C VAL A 49 12.95 -26.23 34.43
N PRO A 50 11.73 -26.44 34.98
CA PRO A 50 10.47 -26.02 34.35
C PRO A 50 10.37 -24.53 34.03
N ALA A 51 11.13 -23.71 34.77
CA ALA A 51 11.13 -22.25 34.70
C ALA A 51 12.32 -21.67 33.92
N HIS A 52 13.05 -22.46 33.15
CA HIS A 52 14.25 -21.97 32.46
C HIS A 52 13.87 -20.98 31.33
N PRO A 53 14.26 -19.70 31.41
CA PRO A 53 13.74 -18.66 30.51
C PRO A 53 14.07 -18.93 29.04
N ASP A 54 15.31 -19.32 28.71
CA ASP A 54 15.67 -19.65 27.33
C ASP A 54 14.97 -20.90 26.79
N ALA A 55 14.65 -21.86 27.64
CA ALA A 55 14.00 -23.09 27.22
C ALA A 55 12.52 -22.82 26.93
N LEU A 56 11.86 -22.03 27.78
CA LEU A 56 10.49 -21.56 27.56
C LEU A 56 10.40 -20.65 26.33
N ARG A 57 11.37 -19.76 26.12
CA ARG A 57 11.45 -18.92 24.92
C ARG A 57 11.58 -19.76 23.65
N LEU A 58 12.52 -20.70 23.61
CA LEU A 58 12.70 -21.60 22.47
C LEU A 58 11.50 -22.54 22.27
N GLN A 59 10.80 -22.91 23.35
CA GLN A 59 9.58 -23.72 23.28
C GLN A 59 8.46 -22.93 22.61
N ALA A 60 8.29 -21.66 22.96
CA ALA A 60 7.32 -20.79 22.32
C ALA A 60 7.58 -20.63 20.82
N VAL A 61 8.85 -20.43 20.43
CA VAL A 61 9.25 -20.38 19.02
C VAL A 61 8.97 -21.71 18.31
N ALA A 62 9.23 -22.85 18.95
CA ALA A 62 8.95 -24.16 18.37
C ALA A 62 7.43 -24.40 18.20
N LEU A 63 6.62 -24.03 19.20
CA LEU A 63 5.16 -24.09 19.12
C LEU A 63 4.61 -23.20 18.00
N GLN A 64 5.17 -22.00 17.84
CA GLN A 64 4.87 -21.09 16.75
C GLN A 64 5.18 -21.71 15.38
N LEU A 65 6.37 -22.29 15.21
CA LEU A 65 6.76 -23.00 13.98
C LEU A 65 5.83 -24.19 13.66
N ALA A 66 5.27 -24.84 14.69
CA ALA A 66 4.30 -25.92 14.55
C ALA A 66 2.85 -25.43 14.31
N GLY A 67 2.61 -24.11 14.19
CA GLY A 67 1.27 -23.53 14.03
C GLY A 67 0.40 -23.57 15.30
N ARG A 68 1.00 -23.86 16.47
CA ARG A 68 0.32 -23.99 17.77
C ARG A 68 0.33 -22.65 18.52
N THR A 69 -0.20 -21.61 17.89
CA THR A 69 -0.07 -20.21 18.31
C THR A 69 -0.60 -19.94 19.71
N GLU A 70 -1.80 -20.42 20.07
CA GLU A 70 -2.37 -20.20 21.41
C GLU A 70 -1.55 -20.89 22.52
N GLU A 71 -1.00 -22.06 22.24
CA GLU A 71 -0.13 -22.76 23.18
C GLU A 71 1.19 -22.02 23.38
N ALA A 72 1.73 -21.41 22.32
CA ALA A 72 2.92 -20.57 22.41
C ALA A 72 2.67 -19.32 23.28
N ILE A 73 1.52 -18.66 23.10
CA ILE A 73 1.09 -17.53 23.95
C ILE A 73 0.98 -17.98 25.42
N GLY A 74 0.33 -19.11 25.68
CA GLY A 74 0.18 -19.66 27.03
C GLY A 74 1.52 -20.02 27.69
N ALA A 75 2.45 -20.59 26.93
CA ALA A 75 3.80 -20.92 27.41
C ALA A 75 4.59 -19.67 27.79
N LEU A 76 4.56 -18.62 26.95
CA LEU A 76 5.22 -17.34 27.26
C LEU A 76 4.55 -16.62 28.43
N GLY A 77 3.23 -16.69 28.56
CA GLY A 77 2.52 -16.14 29.71
C GLY A 77 3.01 -16.76 31.03
N LYS A 78 3.21 -18.08 31.07
CA LYS A 78 3.80 -18.77 32.23
C LYS A 78 5.26 -18.35 32.46
N ALA A 79 6.04 -18.22 31.40
CA ALA A 79 7.43 -17.77 31.48
C ALA A 79 7.54 -16.36 32.06
N LEU A 80 6.67 -15.44 31.62
CA LEU A 80 6.60 -14.06 32.09
C LEU A 80 6.03 -13.94 33.50
N ALA A 81 5.18 -14.86 33.94
CA ALA A 81 4.74 -14.91 35.34
C ALA A 81 5.91 -15.21 36.30
N LEU A 82 6.91 -15.96 35.83
CA LEU A 82 8.11 -16.32 36.59
C LEU A 82 9.21 -15.28 36.43
N HIS A 83 9.35 -14.71 35.23
CA HIS A 83 10.38 -13.73 34.86
C HIS A 83 9.76 -12.48 34.22
N PRO A 84 9.04 -11.64 34.99
CA PRO A 84 8.26 -10.53 34.43
C PRO A 84 9.10 -9.40 33.81
N ALA A 85 10.39 -9.36 34.14
CA ALA A 85 11.35 -8.37 33.66
C ALA A 85 12.24 -8.87 32.50
N ASP A 86 11.96 -10.04 31.92
CA ASP A 86 12.73 -10.57 30.80
C ASP A 86 12.26 -9.93 29.46
N ALA A 87 13.10 -9.05 28.92
CA ALA A 87 12.82 -8.35 27.67
C ALA A 87 12.71 -9.29 26.45
N LEU A 88 13.45 -10.40 26.43
CA LEU A 88 13.43 -11.35 25.32
C LEU A 88 12.13 -12.15 25.29
N LEU A 89 11.57 -12.48 26.44
CA LEU A 89 10.25 -13.13 26.55
C LEU A 89 9.12 -12.19 26.10
N HIS A 90 9.15 -10.91 26.51
CA HIS A 90 8.20 -9.91 26.02
C HIS A 90 8.31 -9.71 24.50
N ASN A 91 9.53 -9.65 23.94
CA ASN A 91 9.74 -9.55 22.50
C ASN A 91 9.21 -10.80 21.74
N ALA A 92 9.47 -12.01 22.26
CA ALA A 92 8.93 -13.23 21.66
C ALA A 92 7.39 -13.26 21.69
N LEU A 93 6.80 -12.83 22.81
CA LEU A 93 5.34 -12.75 22.97
C LEU A 93 4.75 -11.76 21.95
N GLY A 94 5.37 -10.59 21.81
CA GLY A 94 4.97 -9.60 20.82
C GLY A 94 4.91 -10.17 19.40
N GLY A 95 5.93 -10.94 18.99
CA GLY A 95 5.98 -11.56 17.67
C GLY A 95 4.85 -12.56 17.41
N ILE A 96 4.61 -13.45 18.37
CA ILE A 96 3.52 -14.44 18.27
C ILE A 96 2.14 -13.75 18.26
N LEU A 97 1.97 -12.67 19.02
CA LEU A 97 0.73 -11.90 19.02
C LEU A 97 0.46 -11.20 17.68
N VAL A 98 1.49 -10.81 16.91
CA VAL A 98 1.32 -10.31 15.54
C VAL A 98 0.68 -11.39 14.67
N GLU A 99 1.23 -12.60 14.69
CA GLU A 99 0.72 -13.72 13.89
C GLU A 99 -0.70 -14.13 14.28
N ALA A 100 -1.05 -13.98 15.56
CA ALA A 100 -2.40 -14.19 16.08
C ALA A 100 -3.39 -13.06 15.73
N GLY A 101 -2.96 -12.00 15.03
CA GLY A 101 -3.79 -10.84 14.70
C GLY A 101 -4.12 -9.94 15.91
N ARG A 102 -3.41 -10.10 17.04
CA ARG A 102 -3.65 -9.36 18.29
C ARG A 102 -2.75 -8.13 18.39
N ALA A 103 -2.96 -7.18 17.49
CA ALA A 103 -2.06 -6.03 17.28
C ALA A 103 -1.85 -5.15 18.53
N GLU A 104 -2.89 -4.86 19.31
CA GLU A 104 -2.76 -4.04 20.53
C GLU A 104 -1.91 -4.72 21.61
N ALA A 105 -2.16 -6.01 21.85
CA ALA A 105 -1.40 -6.79 22.82
C ALA A 105 0.07 -6.94 22.38
N SER A 106 0.30 -7.09 21.08
CA SER A 106 1.65 -7.16 20.50
C SER A 106 2.45 -5.87 20.77
N LEU A 107 1.84 -4.69 20.57
CA LEU A 107 2.49 -3.41 20.88
C LEU A 107 2.82 -3.24 22.35
N ALA A 108 1.91 -3.64 23.24
CA ALA A 108 2.16 -3.60 24.67
C ALA A 108 3.38 -4.46 25.05
N ALA A 109 3.45 -5.68 24.50
CA ALA A 109 4.58 -6.59 24.73
C ALA A 109 5.90 -6.03 24.17
N PHE A 110 5.92 -5.51 22.94
CA PHE A 110 7.14 -4.92 22.37
C PHE A 110 7.59 -3.65 23.09
N ARG A 111 6.67 -2.76 23.48
CA ARG A 111 7.00 -1.58 24.29
C ARG A 111 7.61 -2.00 25.62
N ARG A 112 7.05 -3.03 26.27
CA ARG A 112 7.60 -3.56 27.52
C ARG A 112 9.00 -4.13 27.35
N ALA A 113 9.27 -4.85 26.26
CA ALA A 113 10.61 -5.34 25.93
C ALA A 113 11.61 -4.17 25.76
N CYS A 114 11.20 -3.10 25.06
CA CYS A 114 12.02 -1.91 24.85
C CYS A 114 12.29 -1.14 26.14
N GLU A 115 11.33 -1.05 27.06
CA GLU A 115 11.50 -0.45 28.38
C GLU A 115 12.49 -1.22 29.26
N LEU A 116 12.36 -2.55 29.28
CA LEU A 116 13.19 -3.43 30.10
C LEU A 116 14.63 -3.50 29.59
N GLN A 117 14.82 -3.44 28.28
CA GLN A 117 16.13 -3.46 27.65
C GLN A 117 16.19 -2.46 26.49
N PRO A 118 16.52 -1.17 26.76
CA PRO A 118 16.56 -0.13 25.73
C PRO A 118 17.55 -0.38 24.58
N GLY A 119 18.57 -1.22 24.78
CA GLY A 119 19.52 -1.63 23.73
C GLY A 119 19.09 -2.83 22.89
N LEU A 120 17.91 -3.42 23.13
CA LEU A 120 17.44 -4.61 22.41
C LEU A 120 16.94 -4.24 21.00
N ALA A 121 17.86 -4.22 20.03
CA ALA A 121 17.58 -3.81 18.65
C ALA A 121 16.41 -4.55 17.99
N SER A 122 16.27 -5.87 18.26
CA SER A 122 15.19 -6.67 17.69
C SER A 122 13.80 -6.25 18.17
N ALA A 123 13.65 -5.88 19.45
CA ALA A 123 12.40 -5.40 20.01
C ALA A 123 11.98 -4.06 19.39
N TRP A 124 12.92 -3.13 19.25
CA TRP A 124 12.68 -1.85 18.58
C TRP A 124 12.33 -2.02 17.10
N CYS A 125 13.00 -2.93 16.39
CA CYS A 125 12.70 -3.22 14.99
C CYS A 125 11.28 -3.80 14.85
N ASN A 126 10.92 -4.78 15.68
CA ASN A 126 9.60 -5.39 15.68
C ASN A 126 8.49 -4.39 16.04
N LEU A 127 8.72 -3.54 17.05
CA LEU A 127 7.83 -2.44 17.41
C LEU A 127 7.59 -1.51 16.21
N GLY A 128 8.66 -1.12 15.52
CA GLY A 128 8.60 -0.29 14.32
C GLY A 128 7.75 -0.90 13.20
N MET A 129 7.88 -2.21 12.97
CA MET A 129 7.08 -2.91 11.94
C MET A 129 5.58 -2.90 12.26
N VAL A 130 5.20 -3.14 13.52
CA VAL A 130 3.78 -3.14 13.93
C VAL A 130 3.20 -1.73 13.91
N LEU A 131 3.96 -0.72 14.34
CA LEU A 131 3.54 0.69 14.24
C LEU A 131 3.37 1.11 12.78
N GLN A 132 4.27 0.69 11.89
CA GLN A 132 4.18 1.01 10.47
C GLN A 132 2.92 0.39 9.83
N SER A 133 2.58 -0.86 10.15
CA SER A 133 1.39 -1.53 9.60
C SER A 133 0.08 -0.88 10.09
N ARG A 134 0.06 -0.38 11.32
CA ARG A 134 -1.06 0.42 11.88
C ARG A 134 -1.15 1.84 11.32
N GLY A 135 -0.04 2.35 10.79
CA GLY A 135 0.04 3.70 10.26
C GLY A 135 0.60 4.75 11.19
N ASP A 136 1.13 4.35 12.35
CA ASP A 136 1.79 5.21 13.33
C ASP A 136 3.24 5.50 12.89
N ILE A 137 3.38 6.10 11.69
CA ILE A 137 4.65 6.15 10.96
C ILE A 137 5.73 6.97 11.68
N ALA A 138 5.35 8.03 12.40
CA ALA A 138 6.29 8.85 13.14
C ALA A 138 6.94 8.07 14.30
N GLU A 139 6.15 7.30 15.04
CA GLU A 139 6.64 6.43 16.11
C GLU A 139 7.46 5.27 15.52
N ALA A 140 7.00 4.68 14.40
CA ALA A 140 7.73 3.64 13.68
C ALA A 140 9.15 4.10 13.27
N ARG A 141 9.28 5.33 12.73
CA ARG A 141 10.57 5.93 12.39
C ARG A 141 11.49 5.99 13.60
N SER A 142 10.98 6.47 14.74
CA SER A 142 11.75 6.53 15.99
C SER A 142 12.17 5.15 16.48
N SER A 143 11.28 4.14 16.41
CA SER A 143 11.61 2.77 16.78
C SER A 143 12.69 2.17 15.89
N PHE A 144 12.63 2.35 14.57
CA PHE A 144 13.69 1.85 13.68
C PHE A 144 15.03 2.56 13.92
N ALA A 145 15.03 3.87 14.18
CA ALA A 145 16.25 4.59 14.55
C ALA A 145 16.88 4.03 15.84
N ARG A 146 16.09 3.75 16.87
CA ARG A 146 16.55 3.08 18.11
C ARG A 146 17.07 1.68 17.86
N ALA A 147 16.45 0.92 16.95
CA ALA A 147 16.96 -0.39 16.57
C ALA A 147 18.37 -0.31 15.96
N LEU A 148 18.64 0.73 15.17
CA LEU A 148 19.95 0.97 14.54
C LEU A 148 21.01 1.52 15.51
N GLU A 149 20.61 2.16 16.61
CA GLU A 149 21.53 2.49 17.71
C GLU A 149 22.10 1.21 18.36
N GLY A 150 21.25 0.18 18.52
CA GLY A 150 21.66 -1.11 19.10
C GLY A 150 22.34 -2.06 18.11
N ASP A 151 21.91 -2.07 16.84
CA ASP A 151 22.55 -2.83 15.76
C ASP A 151 22.59 -2.00 14.46
N PRO A 152 23.70 -1.28 14.20
CA PRO A 152 23.84 -0.45 13.00
C PRO A 152 23.80 -1.22 11.67
N ARG A 153 23.92 -2.56 11.68
CA ARG A 153 23.92 -3.39 10.46
C ARG A 153 22.58 -4.09 10.21
N ASN A 154 21.56 -3.81 11.02
CA ASN A 154 20.26 -4.41 10.87
C ASN A 154 19.55 -3.93 9.58
N ALA A 155 19.67 -4.72 8.50
CA ALA A 155 19.12 -4.39 7.18
C ALA A 155 17.59 -4.20 7.20
N LEU A 156 16.88 -4.97 8.04
CA LEU A 156 15.43 -4.86 8.20
C LEU A 156 15.04 -3.52 8.83
N ALA A 157 15.74 -3.12 9.90
CA ALA A 157 15.52 -1.83 10.54
C ALA A 157 15.88 -0.65 9.61
N ARG A 158 16.97 -0.75 8.83
CA ARG A 158 17.32 0.27 7.82
C ARG A 158 16.25 0.41 6.75
N THR A 159 15.77 -0.71 6.21
CA THR A 159 14.69 -0.71 5.21
C THR A 159 13.39 -0.15 5.80
N GLY A 160 13.06 -0.54 7.03
CA GLY A 160 11.91 0.01 7.77
C GLY A 160 12.00 1.51 7.99
N LEU A 161 13.18 2.02 8.36
CA LEU A 161 13.47 3.44 8.53
C LEU A 161 13.34 4.19 7.20
N ALA A 162 13.92 3.66 6.12
CA ALA A 162 13.82 4.24 4.77
C ALA A 162 12.36 4.37 4.33
N ASN A 163 11.56 3.31 4.52
CA ASN A 163 10.13 3.31 4.23
C ASN A 163 9.36 4.34 5.08
N ALA A 164 9.68 4.45 6.38
CA ALA A 164 9.04 5.43 7.25
C ALA A 164 9.37 6.87 6.85
N CYS A 165 10.64 7.16 6.53
CA CYS A 165 11.07 8.46 6.01
C CYS A 165 10.35 8.80 4.69
N LYS A 166 10.25 7.84 3.76
CA LYS A 166 9.49 8.00 2.50
C LYS A 166 8.04 8.38 2.76
N MET A 167 7.35 7.69 3.66
CA MET A 167 5.94 7.95 4.00
C MET A 167 5.73 9.30 4.72
N LEU A 168 6.73 9.77 5.47
CA LEU A 168 6.74 11.08 6.11
C LEU A 168 7.16 12.21 5.16
N GLY A 169 7.61 11.89 3.94
CA GLY A 169 8.10 12.83 2.94
C GLY A 169 9.55 13.29 3.15
N ASP A 170 10.30 12.63 4.04
CA ASP A 170 11.74 12.82 4.16
C ASP A 170 12.46 11.99 3.09
N THR A 171 12.46 12.52 1.87
CA THR A 171 13.07 11.87 0.70
C THR A 171 14.57 11.70 0.86
N ALA A 172 15.26 12.69 1.43
CA ALA A 172 16.72 12.64 1.60
C ALA A 172 17.12 11.57 2.62
N GLY A 173 16.43 11.51 3.77
CA GLY A 173 16.63 10.46 4.77
C GLY A 173 16.30 9.06 4.24
N ALA A 174 15.21 8.92 3.47
CA ALA A 174 14.88 7.66 2.82
C ALA A 174 15.98 7.18 1.86
N ALA A 175 16.48 8.07 1.01
CA ALA A 175 17.55 7.75 0.06
C ALA A 175 18.85 7.33 0.76
N ALA A 176 19.23 8.04 1.85
CA ALA A 176 20.42 7.71 2.63
C ALA A 176 20.35 6.29 3.21
N GLU A 177 19.19 5.90 3.77
CA GLU A 177 19.03 4.58 4.37
C GLU A 177 18.95 3.46 3.32
N TYR A 178 18.28 3.67 2.18
CA TYR A 178 18.34 2.67 1.10
C TYR A 178 19.76 2.51 0.54
N ARG A 179 20.51 3.61 0.38
CA ARG A 179 21.93 3.55 -0.02
C ARG A 179 22.79 2.79 0.98
N ALA A 180 22.51 2.93 2.28
CA ALA A 180 23.19 2.16 3.32
C ALA A 180 22.90 0.65 3.20
N VAL A 181 21.67 0.27 2.84
CA VAL A 181 21.34 -1.14 2.52
C VAL A 181 22.11 -1.61 1.28
N LEU A 182 22.13 -0.81 0.21
CA LEU A 182 22.81 -1.14 -1.04
C LEU A 182 24.35 -1.19 -0.92
N ALA A 183 24.92 -0.44 0.02
CA ALA A 183 26.35 -0.52 0.32
C ALA A 183 26.74 -1.88 0.94
N ALA A 184 25.83 -2.50 1.70
CA ALA A 184 26.03 -3.83 2.28
C ALA A 184 25.66 -4.96 1.31
N ASP A 185 24.60 -4.78 0.54
CA ASP A 185 24.11 -5.73 -0.46
C ASP A 185 23.70 -4.99 -1.75
N PRO A 186 24.63 -4.85 -2.73
CA PRO A 186 24.33 -4.19 -4.01
C PRO A 186 23.26 -4.91 -4.85
N GLY A 187 22.95 -6.17 -4.53
CA GLY A 187 21.92 -6.98 -5.18
C GLY A 187 20.52 -6.80 -4.59
N ASN A 188 20.36 -5.96 -3.57
CA ASN A 188 19.09 -5.81 -2.87
C ASN A 188 18.03 -5.11 -3.74
N VAL A 189 17.15 -5.91 -4.36
CA VAL A 189 16.08 -5.44 -5.26
C VAL A 189 15.11 -4.49 -4.57
N GLN A 190 14.78 -4.76 -3.29
CA GLN A 190 13.82 -3.94 -2.54
C GLN A 190 14.37 -2.54 -2.26
N ALA A 191 15.66 -2.42 -1.92
CA ALA A 191 16.31 -1.13 -1.73
C ALA A 191 16.39 -0.33 -3.05
N TRP A 192 16.73 -0.98 -4.17
CA TRP A 192 16.71 -0.33 -5.48
C TRP A 192 15.31 0.18 -5.86
N ALA A 193 14.29 -0.67 -5.71
CA ALA A 193 12.90 -0.27 -5.95
C ALA A 193 12.46 0.87 -5.03
N GLY A 194 12.88 0.83 -3.76
CA GLY A 194 12.63 1.88 -2.78
C GLY A 194 13.19 3.24 -3.20
N ILE A 195 14.45 3.30 -3.67
CA ILE A 195 15.05 4.52 -4.22
C ILE A 195 14.31 4.95 -5.49
N GLY A 196 14.03 4.02 -6.40
CA GLY A 196 13.26 4.29 -7.62
C GLY A 196 11.95 5.01 -7.29
N GLU A 197 11.19 4.52 -6.31
CA GLU A 197 9.92 5.10 -5.89
C GLU A 197 10.00 6.53 -5.34
N LEU A 198 11.16 7.00 -4.88
CA LEU A 198 11.34 8.38 -4.41
C LEU A 198 11.19 9.43 -5.51
N LYS A 199 11.43 9.04 -6.78
CA LYS A 199 11.24 9.82 -8.02
C LYS A 199 12.09 11.08 -8.20
N THR A 200 12.44 11.78 -7.14
CA THR A 200 13.22 13.03 -7.15
C THR A 200 14.70 12.80 -6.84
N VAL A 201 15.09 11.56 -6.52
CA VAL A 201 16.47 11.17 -6.22
C VAL A 201 17.13 10.69 -7.50
N ALA A 202 18.18 11.39 -7.93
CA ALA A 202 19.03 10.97 -9.02
C ALA A 202 20.03 9.89 -8.55
N LEU A 203 20.23 8.88 -9.40
CA LEU A 203 21.28 7.88 -9.22
C LEU A 203 22.58 8.39 -9.83
N ASP A 204 23.70 8.27 -9.12
CA ASP A 204 25.01 8.56 -9.67
C ASP A 204 25.45 7.51 -10.71
N ASP A 205 26.61 7.70 -11.34
CA ASP A 205 27.09 6.82 -12.41
C ASP A 205 27.50 5.42 -11.90
N ARG A 206 27.97 5.31 -10.66
CA ARG A 206 28.30 4.03 -10.04
C ARG A 206 27.03 3.25 -9.70
N GLU A 207 26.02 3.94 -9.18
CA GLU A 207 24.70 3.39 -8.91
C GLU A 207 24.04 2.89 -10.20
N LEU A 208 24.08 3.70 -11.27
CA LEU A 208 23.57 3.29 -12.59
C LEU A 208 24.31 2.06 -13.14
N ALA A 209 25.64 2.03 -13.07
CA ALA A 209 26.43 0.88 -13.53
C ALA A 209 26.08 -0.39 -12.75
N THR A 210 25.96 -0.30 -11.43
CA THR A 210 25.54 -1.42 -10.57
C THR A 210 24.17 -1.94 -10.98
N LEU A 211 23.21 -1.04 -11.23
CA LEU A 211 21.85 -1.40 -11.60
C LEU A 211 21.76 -2.03 -12.99
N LEU A 212 22.56 -1.55 -13.96
CA LEU A 212 22.71 -2.14 -15.28
C LEU A 212 23.25 -3.58 -15.19
N GLU A 213 24.32 -3.79 -14.41
CA GLU A 213 24.90 -5.12 -14.22
C GLU A 213 23.94 -6.07 -13.50
N LEU A 214 23.24 -5.60 -12.47
CA LEU A 214 22.24 -6.39 -11.76
C LEU A 214 21.14 -6.83 -12.71
N HIS A 215 20.53 -5.89 -13.44
CA HIS A 215 19.47 -6.18 -14.40
C HIS A 215 19.92 -7.18 -15.49
N ALA A 216 21.14 -7.05 -15.99
CA ALA A 216 21.68 -7.93 -17.03
C ALA A 216 21.89 -9.38 -16.57
N ARG A 217 22.17 -9.60 -15.28
CA ARG A 217 22.37 -10.94 -14.70
C ARG A 217 21.05 -11.63 -14.31
N MET A 218 19.96 -10.88 -14.16
CA MET A 218 18.67 -11.44 -13.78
C MET A 218 18.04 -12.21 -14.95
N PRO A 219 17.65 -13.48 -14.76
CA PRO A 219 17.13 -14.29 -15.83
C PRO A 219 15.75 -13.79 -16.28
N ALA A 220 15.51 -13.79 -17.59
CA ALA A 220 14.20 -13.43 -18.15
C ALA A 220 13.12 -14.49 -17.88
N ALA A 221 13.53 -15.72 -17.54
CA ALA A 221 12.66 -16.83 -17.19
C ALA A 221 12.95 -17.29 -15.75
N GLY A 222 11.89 -17.58 -15.00
CA GLY A 222 11.97 -17.98 -13.60
C GLY A 222 10.58 -18.15 -13.03
N ASN A 223 10.50 -18.38 -11.71
CA ASN A 223 9.22 -18.30 -11.01
C ASN A 223 8.69 -16.85 -11.01
N GLU A 224 7.42 -16.67 -10.66
CA GLU A 224 6.76 -15.36 -10.70
C GLU A 224 7.49 -14.30 -9.86
N SER A 225 8.07 -14.70 -8.72
CA SER A 225 8.82 -13.80 -7.83
C SER A 225 10.09 -13.26 -8.51
N ALA A 226 10.86 -14.12 -9.17
CA ALA A 226 12.07 -13.71 -9.87
C ALA A 226 11.76 -12.79 -11.06
N VAL A 227 10.65 -13.04 -11.76
CA VAL A 227 10.16 -12.18 -12.85
C VAL A 227 9.72 -10.82 -12.30
N GLU A 228 9.03 -10.78 -11.16
CA GLU A 228 8.63 -9.53 -10.50
C GLU A 228 9.86 -8.72 -10.04
N GLU A 229 10.84 -9.37 -9.42
CA GLU A 229 12.08 -8.72 -8.99
C GLU A 229 12.85 -8.11 -10.17
N ARG A 230 12.94 -8.82 -11.30
CA ARG A 230 13.56 -8.30 -12.53
C ARG A 230 12.83 -7.06 -13.04
N ALA A 231 11.49 -7.09 -13.04
CA ALA A 231 10.69 -5.93 -13.40
C ALA A 231 10.92 -4.75 -12.44
N MET A 232 11.00 -4.98 -11.12
CA MET A 232 11.28 -3.93 -10.12
C MET A 232 12.60 -3.21 -10.38
N VAL A 233 13.66 -3.96 -10.68
CA VAL A 233 14.96 -3.42 -11.09
C VAL A 233 14.82 -2.65 -12.41
N GLY A 234 14.14 -3.23 -13.41
CA GLY A 234 13.91 -2.62 -14.72
C GLY A 234 13.20 -1.26 -14.65
N PHE A 235 12.11 -1.14 -13.89
CA PHE A 235 11.43 0.14 -13.69
C PHE A 235 12.33 1.19 -13.03
N THR A 236 13.20 0.79 -12.11
CA THR A 236 14.17 1.71 -11.47
C THR A 236 15.22 2.15 -12.48
N LEU A 237 15.76 1.21 -13.26
CA LEU A 237 16.77 1.45 -14.29
C LEU A 237 16.26 2.36 -15.41
N ALA A 238 15.07 2.09 -15.93
CA ALA A 238 14.44 2.90 -16.97
C ALA A 238 14.29 4.36 -16.53
N ARG A 239 13.95 4.59 -15.26
CA ARG A 239 13.82 5.95 -14.70
C ARG A 239 15.16 6.63 -14.48
N ALA A 240 16.20 5.88 -14.13
CA ALA A 240 17.57 6.41 -14.05
C ALA A 240 18.14 6.80 -15.42
N LEU A 241 17.71 6.10 -16.49
CA LEU A 241 18.01 6.45 -17.89
C LEU A 241 17.19 7.66 -18.36
N GLU A 242 15.89 7.70 -18.04
CA GLU A 242 14.99 8.83 -18.32
C GLU A 242 15.54 10.13 -17.70
N ALA A 243 16.01 10.09 -16.45
CA ALA A 243 16.62 11.23 -15.77
C ALA A 243 17.90 11.77 -16.44
N ARG A 244 18.54 10.96 -17.30
CA ARG A 244 19.71 11.33 -18.12
C ARG A 244 19.34 11.64 -19.58
N ALA A 245 18.05 11.88 -19.86
CA ALA A 245 17.50 12.11 -21.20
C ALA A 245 17.76 10.98 -22.22
N ARG A 246 18.08 9.77 -21.76
CA ARG A 246 18.25 8.57 -22.60
C ARG A 246 16.91 7.91 -22.89
N HIS A 247 15.99 8.65 -23.51
CA HIS A 247 14.58 8.25 -23.65
C HIS A 247 14.36 6.95 -24.43
N ALA A 248 15.14 6.71 -25.50
CA ALA A 248 15.04 5.48 -26.27
C ALA A 248 15.46 4.24 -25.44
N ASP A 249 16.58 4.35 -24.71
CA ASP A 249 17.05 3.27 -23.83
C ASP A 249 16.09 3.05 -22.66
N ALA A 250 15.58 4.13 -22.07
CA ALA A 250 14.58 4.07 -21.02
C ALA A 250 13.31 3.34 -21.49
N LEU A 251 12.81 3.66 -22.69
CA LEU A 251 11.65 2.98 -23.28
C LEU A 251 11.93 1.49 -23.49
N ALA A 252 13.10 1.13 -24.03
CA ALA A 252 13.46 -0.28 -24.22
C ALA A 252 13.50 -1.07 -22.90
N VAL A 253 13.98 -0.46 -21.81
CA VAL A 253 13.95 -1.08 -20.48
C VAL A 253 12.52 -1.13 -19.90
N PHE A 254 11.72 -0.08 -20.08
CA PHE A 254 10.30 -0.11 -19.71
C PHE A 254 9.56 -1.23 -20.45
N ASP A 255 9.77 -1.40 -21.75
CA ASP A 255 9.14 -2.46 -22.56
C ASP A 255 9.46 -3.86 -22.02
N GLN A 256 10.71 -4.10 -21.61
CA GLN A 256 11.12 -5.36 -21.00
C GLN A 256 10.47 -5.59 -19.63
N ALA A 257 10.53 -4.60 -18.74
CA ALA A 257 9.94 -4.69 -17.39
C ALA A 257 8.42 -4.86 -17.46
N ASN A 258 7.76 -4.16 -18.39
CA ASN A 258 6.34 -4.29 -18.67
C ASN A 258 6.01 -5.68 -19.23
N ALA A 259 6.83 -6.24 -20.13
CA ALA A 259 6.65 -7.61 -20.62
C ALA A 259 6.73 -8.67 -19.53
N ASP A 260 7.64 -8.49 -18.56
CA ASP A 260 7.74 -9.35 -17.39
C ASP A 260 6.48 -9.26 -16.52
N MET A 261 5.99 -8.05 -16.24
CA MET A 261 4.76 -7.87 -15.47
C MET A 261 3.52 -8.46 -16.16
N ARG A 262 3.40 -8.31 -17.49
CA ARG A 262 2.31 -8.94 -18.27
C ARG A 262 2.29 -10.45 -18.14
N ARG A 263 3.46 -11.10 -18.10
CA ARG A 263 3.59 -12.55 -17.98
C ARG A 263 2.97 -13.07 -16.68
N ILE A 264 3.13 -12.32 -15.59
CA ILE A 264 2.66 -12.70 -14.25
C ILE A 264 1.34 -12.02 -13.85
N THR A 265 0.81 -11.13 -14.69
CA THR A 265 -0.44 -10.39 -14.46
C THR A 265 -1.24 -10.26 -15.77
N PRO A 266 -1.77 -11.37 -16.32
CA PRO A 266 -2.51 -11.33 -17.58
C PRO A 266 -3.80 -10.50 -17.46
N TRP A 267 -4.17 -9.83 -18.54
CA TRP A 267 -5.39 -9.03 -18.65
C TRP A 267 -6.06 -9.21 -20.00
N ASP A 268 -7.38 -9.30 -20.02
CA ASP A 268 -8.19 -9.47 -21.25
C ASP A 268 -9.02 -8.20 -21.48
N ALA A 269 -8.59 -7.42 -22.48
CA ALA A 269 -9.25 -6.19 -22.89
C ALA A 269 -10.71 -6.43 -23.31
N ALA A 270 -10.99 -7.47 -24.08
CA ALA A 270 -12.32 -7.73 -24.60
C ALA A 270 -13.27 -8.18 -23.48
N ALA A 271 -12.79 -9.00 -22.54
CA ALA A 271 -13.56 -9.35 -21.35
C ALA A 271 -13.84 -8.14 -20.47
N PHE A 272 -12.86 -7.25 -20.29
CA PHE A 272 -13.05 -6.02 -19.55
C PHE A 272 -14.10 -5.11 -20.21
N THR A 273 -13.98 -4.83 -21.52
CA THR A 273 -14.96 -4.03 -22.26
C THR A 273 -16.37 -4.60 -22.13
N ARG A 274 -16.56 -5.92 -22.32
CA ARG A 274 -17.87 -6.57 -22.14
C ARG A 274 -18.43 -6.38 -20.73
N SER A 275 -17.59 -6.44 -19.71
CA SER A 275 -18.00 -6.21 -18.32
C SER A 275 -18.45 -4.77 -18.11
N ILE A 276 -17.68 -3.79 -18.58
CA ILE A 276 -18.01 -2.36 -18.50
C ILE A 276 -19.31 -2.04 -19.24
N GLU A 277 -19.48 -2.54 -20.46
CA GLU A 277 -20.71 -2.34 -21.25
C GLU A 277 -21.93 -2.96 -20.56
N SER A 278 -21.80 -4.18 -20.02
CA SER A 278 -22.87 -4.84 -19.25
C SER A 278 -23.30 -4.02 -18.03
N ILE A 279 -22.36 -3.36 -17.34
CA ILE A 279 -22.68 -2.48 -16.20
C ILE A 279 -23.45 -1.26 -16.67
N ALA A 280 -22.99 -0.57 -17.73
CA ALA A 280 -23.68 0.59 -18.28
C ALA A 280 -25.12 0.23 -18.66
N ASP A 281 -25.30 -0.84 -19.44
CA ASP A 281 -26.59 -1.27 -19.96
C ASP A 281 -27.55 -1.75 -18.86
N ALA A 282 -27.02 -2.29 -17.76
CA ALA A 282 -27.83 -2.67 -16.60
C ALA A 282 -28.42 -1.45 -15.90
N PHE A 283 -27.65 -0.36 -15.76
CA PHE A 283 -28.13 0.88 -15.15
C PHE A 283 -28.94 1.74 -16.12
N ASP A 284 -28.69 1.69 -17.43
CA ASP A 284 -29.47 2.45 -18.42
C ASP A 284 -30.97 2.13 -18.34
N THR A 285 -31.28 0.88 -18.04
CA THR A 285 -32.64 0.31 -17.94
C THR A 285 -33.12 0.08 -16.51
N ALA A 286 -32.33 0.49 -15.50
CA ALA A 286 -32.70 0.31 -14.11
C ALA A 286 -33.87 1.24 -13.71
N PRO A 287 -34.80 0.78 -12.84
CA PRO A 287 -35.83 1.64 -12.27
C PRO A 287 -35.24 2.86 -11.54
N ASP A 288 -35.99 3.96 -11.48
CA ASP A 288 -35.62 5.09 -10.63
C ASP A 288 -35.53 4.60 -9.16
N PRO A 289 -34.39 4.76 -8.49
CA PRO A 289 -34.21 4.34 -7.11
C PRO A 289 -35.14 5.05 -6.12
N GLY A 290 -35.89 6.10 -6.50
CA GLY A 290 -37.00 6.66 -5.71
C GLY A 290 -36.63 7.13 -4.29
N ALA A 291 -35.34 7.33 -4.03
CA ALA A 291 -34.78 7.48 -2.70
C ALA A 291 -34.72 8.96 -2.24
N ASP A 292 -34.55 9.16 -0.93
CA ASP A 292 -34.23 10.46 -0.34
C ASP A 292 -33.02 11.07 -1.06
N ARG A 293 -33.28 12.17 -1.78
CA ARG A 293 -32.27 12.86 -2.57
C ARG A 293 -31.14 13.48 -1.74
N SER A 294 -31.33 13.56 -0.42
CA SER A 294 -30.34 14.10 0.52
C SER A 294 -29.39 13.04 1.08
N ARG A 295 -29.68 11.74 0.92
CA ARG A 295 -28.88 10.65 1.49
C ARG A 295 -27.49 10.61 0.85
N GLY A 296 -26.45 10.65 1.68
CA GLY A 296 -25.07 10.61 1.23
C GLY A 296 -24.46 11.96 0.89
N ARG A 297 -25.12 13.08 1.23
CA ARG A 297 -24.55 14.44 1.09
C ARG A 297 -23.23 14.64 1.84
N GLU A 298 -22.96 13.82 2.85
CA GLU A 298 -21.73 13.76 3.64
C GLU A 298 -20.58 13.02 2.94
N VAL A 299 -20.79 12.53 1.71
CA VAL A 299 -19.82 11.74 0.94
C VAL A 299 -19.48 12.44 -0.37
N VAL A 300 -18.19 12.64 -0.61
CA VAL A 300 -17.64 13.02 -1.91
C VAL A 300 -16.84 11.85 -2.44
N PHE A 301 -17.25 11.29 -3.57
CA PHE A 301 -16.47 10.28 -4.28
C PHE A 301 -15.49 10.97 -5.21
N VAL A 302 -14.23 10.56 -5.18
CA VAL A 302 -13.22 10.99 -6.16
C VAL A 302 -12.78 9.77 -6.96
N THR A 303 -13.04 9.78 -8.26
CA THR A 303 -12.74 8.67 -9.18
C THR A 303 -11.94 9.15 -10.39
N SER A 304 -11.14 8.27 -10.97
CA SER A 304 -10.35 8.51 -12.17
C SER A 304 -9.63 7.24 -12.62
N LEU A 305 -8.99 7.26 -13.78
CA LEU A 305 -7.86 6.35 -14.02
C LEU A 305 -6.69 6.66 -13.07
N PRO A 306 -5.79 5.70 -12.83
CA PRO A 306 -4.54 5.98 -12.14
C PRO A 306 -3.78 7.12 -12.83
N ARG A 307 -3.04 7.92 -12.05
CA ARG A 307 -2.18 9.01 -12.56
C ARG A 307 -2.92 10.21 -13.17
N SER A 308 -4.23 10.35 -12.97
CA SER A 308 -5.04 11.52 -13.41
C SER A 308 -5.23 12.61 -12.34
N GLY A 309 -4.37 12.67 -11.32
CA GLY A 309 -4.39 13.78 -10.34
C GLY A 309 -5.32 13.62 -9.13
N SER A 310 -6.06 12.51 -8.98
CA SER A 310 -7.03 12.31 -7.88
C SER A 310 -6.48 12.45 -6.46
N THR A 311 -5.20 12.11 -6.23
CA THR A 311 -4.56 12.33 -4.92
C THR A 311 -4.44 13.81 -4.58
N LEU A 312 -4.11 14.65 -5.57
CA LEU A 312 -4.01 16.10 -5.37
C LEU A 312 -5.38 16.68 -5.02
N VAL A 313 -6.42 16.23 -5.73
CA VAL A 313 -7.82 16.63 -5.47
C VAL A 313 -8.27 16.25 -4.06
N GLU A 314 -7.96 15.03 -3.62
CA GLU A 314 -8.23 14.62 -2.24
C GLU A 314 -7.50 15.52 -1.24
N GLN A 315 -6.24 15.90 -1.48
CA GLN A 315 -5.50 16.81 -0.59
C GLN A 315 -6.13 18.21 -0.55
N ILE A 316 -6.52 18.74 -1.71
CA ILE A 316 -7.21 20.04 -1.80
C ILE A 316 -8.50 20.02 -0.98
N LEU A 317 -9.32 18.99 -1.14
CA LEU A 317 -10.56 18.85 -0.39
C LEU A 317 -10.29 18.64 1.11
N ALA A 318 -9.36 17.77 1.48
CA ALA A 318 -9.02 17.47 2.88
C ALA A 318 -8.33 18.62 3.62
N ALA A 319 -7.82 19.64 2.91
CA ALA A 319 -7.34 20.88 3.53
C ALA A 319 -8.48 21.77 4.04
N HIS A 320 -9.72 21.52 3.62
CA HIS A 320 -10.91 22.22 4.11
C HIS A 320 -11.28 21.76 5.53
N SER A 321 -11.64 22.69 6.40
CA SER A 321 -11.92 22.44 7.83
C SER A 321 -13.07 21.46 8.12
N GLN A 322 -13.93 21.20 7.13
CA GLN A 322 -15.10 20.32 7.24
C GLN A 322 -14.93 18.96 6.55
N VAL A 323 -13.78 18.69 5.94
CA VAL A 323 -13.58 17.51 5.09
C VAL A 323 -12.47 16.64 5.67
N GLU A 324 -12.73 15.35 5.76
CA GLU A 324 -11.69 14.35 5.99
C GLU A 324 -11.44 13.58 4.69
N GLY A 325 -10.18 13.53 4.22
CA GLY A 325 -9.83 12.55 3.19
C GLY A 325 -9.85 11.14 3.79
N ALA A 326 -10.61 10.21 3.24
CA ALA A 326 -10.61 8.82 3.74
C ALA A 326 -9.62 7.92 2.98
N GLY A 327 -8.99 8.42 1.91
CA GLY A 327 -8.17 7.61 1.01
C GLY A 327 -9.01 6.66 0.17
N GLU A 328 -8.42 5.51 -0.19
CA GLU A 328 -9.08 4.45 -0.96
C GLU A 328 -9.85 3.52 -0.02
N LEU A 329 -11.18 3.57 -0.05
CA LEU A 329 -12.04 2.68 0.73
C LEU A 329 -12.51 1.49 -0.13
N PRO A 330 -12.31 0.24 0.30
CA PRO A 330 -12.80 -0.94 -0.45
C PRO A 330 -14.31 -1.18 -0.28
N VAL A 331 -15.00 -0.32 0.50
CA VAL A 331 -16.36 -0.55 1.00
C VAL A 331 -17.36 -0.71 -0.14
N LEU A 332 -17.31 0.14 -1.16
CA LEU A 332 -18.27 0.10 -2.25
C LEU A 332 -18.19 -1.22 -3.04
N ALA A 333 -16.98 -1.64 -3.41
CA ALA A 333 -16.77 -2.91 -4.11
C ALA A 333 -17.20 -4.11 -3.25
N ASN A 334 -16.89 -4.07 -1.94
CA ASN A 334 -17.30 -5.12 -1.01
C ASN A 334 -18.81 -5.21 -0.86
N LEU A 335 -19.54 -4.09 -0.82
CA LEU A 335 -21.00 -4.08 -0.74
C LEU A 335 -21.65 -4.65 -2.00
N VAL A 336 -21.17 -4.26 -3.18
CA VAL A 336 -21.64 -4.81 -4.46
C VAL A 336 -21.40 -6.31 -4.53
N GLN A 337 -20.24 -6.78 -4.06
CA GLN A 337 -19.91 -8.20 -3.99
C GLN A 337 -20.77 -8.94 -2.97
N ALA A 338 -20.98 -8.38 -1.77
CA ALA A 338 -21.83 -8.96 -0.73
C ALA A 338 -23.29 -9.07 -1.21
N GLU A 339 -23.78 -8.06 -1.92
CA GLU A 339 -25.12 -8.11 -2.52
C GLU A 339 -25.23 -9.20 -3.59
N SER A 340 -24.19 -9.36 -4.42
CA SER A 340 -24.10 -10.44 -5.39
C SER A 340 -24.16 -11.82 -4.72
N SER A 341 -23.43 -12.00 -3.62
CA SER A 341 -23.47 -13.23 -2.81
C SER A 341 -24.85 -13.47 -2.18
N ARG A 342 -25.48 -12.42 -1.63
CA ARG A 342 -26.82 -12.49 -1.03
C ARG A 342 -27.88 -12.92 -2.05
N ARG A 343 -27.79 -12.40 -3.28
CA ARG A 343 -28.72 -12.68 -4.38
C ARG A 343 -28.36 -13.95 -5.17
N ARG A 344 -27.18 -14.52 -4.93
CA ARG A 344 -26.60 -15.64 -5.71
C ARG A 344 -26.55 -15.34 -7.21
N GLU A 345 -26.21 -14.11 -7.55
CA GLU A 345 -26.11 -13.62 -8.92
C GLU A 345 -24.99 -12.59 -9.00
N ALA A 346 -24.17 -12.65 -10.05
CA ALA A 346 -23.06 -11.71 -10.21
C ALA A 346 -23.56 -10.31 -10.57
N PHE A 347 -22.88 -9.28 -10.07
CA PHE A 347 -23.03 -7.92 -10.57
C PHE A 347 -22.60 -7.85 -12.06
N PRO A 348 -23.34 -7.14 -12.94
CA PRO A 348 -24.50 -6.28 -12.69
C PRO A 348 -25.87 -6.93 -12.93
N ALA A 349 -25.98 -8.26 -13.05
CA ALA A 349 -27.21 -8.91 -13.50
C ALA A 349 -28.43 -8.68 -12.59
N TRP A 350 -28.21 -8.46 -11.28
CA TRP A 350 -29.30 -8.17 -10.33
C TRP A 350 -29.78 -6.72 -10.36
N VAL A 351 -29.04 -5.78 -10.99
CA VAL A 351 -29.31 -4.33 -10.93
C VAL A 351 -30.74 -3.99 -11.38
N ARG A 352 -31.21 -4.61 -12.48
CA ARG A 352 -32.56 -4.36 -13.03
C ARG A 352 -33.69 -4.84 -12.12
N ARG A 353 -33.38 -5.68 -11.14
CA ARG A 353 -34.33 -6.26 -10.17
C ARG A 353 -34.27 -5.59 -8.80
N MET A 354 -33.44 -4.57 -8.64
CA MET A 354 -33.32 -3.83 -7.38
C MET A 354 -34.52 -2.90 -7.21
N ALA A 355 -35.17 -3.01 -6.05
CA ALA A 355 -36.17 -2.03 -5.63
C ALA A 355 -35.48 -0.80 -4.99
N PRO A 356 -36.16 0.36 -4.95
CA PRO A 356 -35.75 1.53 -4.16
C PRO A 356 -35.24 1.21 -2.74
N ALA A 357 -35.94 0.32 -2.03
CA ALA A 357 -35.59 -0.08 -0.68
C ALA A 357 -34.28 -0.89 -0.60
N ASP A 358 -33.96 -1.67 -1.64
CA ASP A 358 -32.70 -2.42 -1.69
C ASP A 358 -31.50 -1.47 -1.80
N TRP A 359 -31.61 -0.46 -2.68
CA TRP A 359 -30.58 0.57 -2.84
C TRP A 359 -30.45 1.42 -1.58
N ALA A 360 -31.56 1.76 -0.94
CA ALA A 360 -31.57 2.47 0.33
C ALA A 360 -30.79 1.74 1.42
N ARG A 361 -31.02 0.42 1.56
CA ARG A 361 -30.28 -0.42 2.51
C ARG A 361 -28.78 -0.42 2.22
N LEU A 362 -28.36 -0.59 0.95
CA LEU A 362 -26.93 -0.55 0.60
C LEU A 362 -26.30 0.82 0.92
N GLY A 363 -27.06 1.91 0.72
CA GLY A 363 -26.62 3.26 1.08
C GLY A 363 -26.45 3.44 2.58
N GLU A 364 -27.39 2.95 3.38
CA GLU A 364 -27.32 2.97 4.85
C GLU A 364 -26.15 2.13 5.38
N GLU A 365 -25.92 0.96 4.78
CA GLU A 365 -24.78 0.10 5.11
C GLU A 365 -23.44 0.78 4.79
N TYR A 366 -23.33 1.42 3.61
CA TYR A 366 -22.16 2.21 3.25
C TYR A 366 -21.89 3.33 4.27
N LEU A 367 -22.93 4.11 4.62
CA LEU A 367 -22.79 5.22 5.57
C LEU A 367 -22.41 4.73 6.97
N ALA A 368 -22.97 3.61 7.42
CA ALA A 368 -22.63 3.01 8.71
C ALA A 368 -21.16 2.56 8.76
N VAL A 369 -20.68 1.89 7.71
CA VAL A 369 -19.29 1.38 7.63
C VAL A 369 -18.29 2.52 7.48
N THR A 370 -18.63 3.59 6.76
CA THR A 370 -17.73 4.72 6.50
C THR A 370 -17.82 5.84 7.55
N ALA A 371 -18.80 5.81 8.46
CA ALA A 371 -18.95 6.82 9.52
C ALA A 371 -17.65 7.09 10.32
N PRO A 372 -16.84 6.08 10.73
CA PRO A 372 -15.57 6.32 11.40
C PRO A 372 -14.54 7.07 10.54
N ALA A 373 -14.60 6.93 9.21
CA ALA A 373 -13.67 7.57 8.29
C ALA A 373 -13.82 9.10 8.26
N ARG A 374 -14.97 9.64 8.68
CA ARG A 374 -15.19 11.09 8.81
C ARG A 374 -14.38 11.72 9.93
N ARG A 375 -13.94 10.96 10.95
CA ARG A 375 -13.20 11.47 12.12
C ARG A 375 -13.83 12.75 12.74
N GLY A 376 -15.16 12.79 12.79
CA GLY A 376 -15.93 13.93 13.31
C GLY A 376 -16.11 15.10 12.35
N ARG A 377 -15.54 15.07 11.14
CA ARG A 377 -15.79 16.07 10.08
C ARG A 377 -17.18 15.91 9.47
N ALA A 378 -17.67 16.96 8.81
CA ALA A 378 -19.00 16.95 8.19
C ALA A 378 -19.04 16.08 6.93
N VAL A 379 -17.99 16.14 6.13
CA VAL A 379 -17.84 15.42 4.87
C VAL A 379 -16.62 14.51 4.93
N HIS A 380 -16.68 13.36 4.26
CA HIS A 380 -15.48 12.60 3.93
C HIS A 380 -15.35 12.38 2.42
N VAL A 381 -14.10 12.26 1.98
CA VAL A 381 -13.75 11.93 0.59
C VAL A 381 -13.40 10.46 0.50
N ASP A 382 -14.21 9.68 -0.21
CA ASP A 382 -13.85 8.33 -0.66
C ASP A 382 -13.17 8.44 -2.04
N LYS A 383 -11.84 8.43 -2.03
CA LYS A 383 -11.03 8.51 -3.24
C LYS A 383 -10.63 7.10 -3.63
N ALA A 384 -11.45 6.40 -4.39
CA ALA A 384 -11.10 5.14 -5.03
C ALA A 384 -11.14 5.27 -6.56
N LEU A 385 -9.99 4.97 -7.19
CA LEU A 385 -9.78 5.17 -8.62
C LEU A 385 -10.89 4.49 -9.43
N PHE A 386 -11.14 3.20 -9.17
CA PHE A 386 -12.09 2.36 -9.89
C PHE A 386 -13.54 2.42 -9.38
N ASN A 387 -13.95 3.54 -8.78
CA ASN A 387 -15.37 3.78 -8.53
C ASN A 387 -16.15 4.20 -9.78
N TRP A 388 -15.47 4.56 -10.88
CA TRP A 388 -16.09 5.02 -12.12
C TRP A 388 -17.06 3.99 -12.77
N PRO A 389 -16.85 2.66 -12.73
CA PRO A 389 -17.87 1.71 -13.21
C PRO A 389 -19.07 1.65 -12.28
N LEU A 390 -18.89 2.01 -10.99
CA LEU A 390 -19.90 1.90 -9.94
C LEU A 390 -20.69 3.21 -9.72
N VAL A 391 -20.51 4.22 -10.57
CA VAL A 391 -21.25 5.49 -10.48
C VAL A 391 -22.75 5.25 -10.49
N GLY A 392 -23.27 4.38 -11.36
CA GLY A 392 -24.69 4.02 -11.36
C GLY A 392 -25.16 3.49 -10.00
N ALA A 393 -24.37 2.63 -9.36
CA ALA A 393 -24.68 2.10 -8.03
C ALA A 393 -24.62 3.21 -6.97
N ILE A 394 -23.57 4.04 -6.96
CA ILE A 394 -23.43 5.20 -6.06
C ILE A 394 -24.66 6.10 -6.15
N ARG A 395 -25.07 6.45 -7.37
CA ARG A 395 -26.22 7.33 -7.60
C ARG A 395 -27.54 6.70 -7.19
N ALA A 396 -27.66 5.38 -7.23
CA ALA A 396 -28.83 4.66 -6.75
C ALA A 396 -28.90 4.58 -5.22
N MET A 397 -27.78 4.26 -4.56
CA MET A 397 -27.75 4.06 -3.11
C MET A 397 -27.57 5.35 -2.29
N LEU A 398 -26.86 6.34 -2.85
CA LEU A 398 -26.54 7.63 -2.22
C LEU A 398 -26.85 8.79 -3.19
N PRO A 399 -28.13 9.11 -3.44
CA PRO A 399 -28.50 10.15 -4.40
C PRO A 399 -28.03 11.57 -4.03
N GLY A 400 -27.67 11.83 -2.78
CA GLY A 400 -27.09 13.10 -2.34
C GLY A 400 -25.56 13.19 -2.50
N ALA A 401 -24.88 12.08 -2.77
CA ALA A 401 -23.43 12.06 -2.90
C ALA A 401 -22.94 12.80 -4.15
N ARG A 402 -21.81 13.49 -4.00
CA ARG A 402 -21.13 14.21 -5.09
C ARG A 402 -20.01 13.35 -5.66
N ILE A 403 -19.80 13.41 -6.97
CA ILE A 403 -18.77 12.62 -7.66
C ILE A 403 -17.85 13.57 -8.40
N VAL A 404 -16.56 13.53 -8.09
CA VAL A 404 -15.52 14.29 -8.79
C VAL A 404 -14.74 13.32 -9.66
N ASN A 405 -14.84 13.52 -10.97
CA ASN A 405 -14.10 12.77 -11.97
C ASN A 405 -12.80 13.51 -12.30
N CYS A 406 -11.65 12.96 -11.92
CA CYS A 406 -10.37 13.61 -12.24
C CYS A 406 -9.88 13.16 -13.62
N ARG A 407 -9.60 14.13 -14.49
CA ARG A 407 -9.09 13.89 -15.84
C ARG A 407 -7.76 14.58 -16.03
N ARG A 408 -6.97 14.03 -16.94
CA ARG A 408 -5.69 14.56 -17.39
C ARG A 408 -5.58 14.25 -18.89
N ASP A 409 -4.69 14.92 -19.60
CA ASP A 409 -4.37 14.59 -20.99
C ASP A 409 -4.24 13.05 -21.19
N PRO A 410 -4.88 12.46 -22.21
CA PRO A 410 -4.91 11.01 -22.42
C PRO A 410 -3.53 10.41 -22.61
N LEU A 411 -2.65 11.07 -23.38
CA LEU A 411 -1.31 10.58 -23.66
C LEU A 411 -0.47 10.59 -22.38
N GLU A 412 -0.51 11.68 -21.63
CA GLU A 412 0.16 11.83 -20.35
C GLU A 412 -0.33 10.84 -19.29
N THR A 413 -1.65 10.60 -19.23
CA THR A 413 -2.25 9.60 -18.34
C THR A 413 -1.73 8.21 -18.68
N CYS A 414 -1.86 7.80 -19.93
CA CYS A 414 -1.47 6.48 -20.41
C CYS A 414 0.05 6.26 -20.28
N TRP A 415 0.87 7.25 -20.61
CA TRP A 415 2.32 7.19 -20.45
C TRP A 415 2.72 7.10 -18.96
N SER A 416 2.05 7.85 -18.09
CA SER A 416 2.30 7.80 -16.65
C SER A 416 1.90 6.46 -16.03
N ILE A 417 0.89 5.79 -16.58
CA ILE A 417 0.50 4.42 -16.20
C ILE A 417 1.58 3.44 -16.67
N TYR A 418 2.02 3.54 -17.93
CA TYR A 418 3.02 2.65 -18.54
C TYR A 418 4.37 2.63 -17.82
N THR A 419 4.78 3.77 -17.26
CA THR A 419 6.06 3.93 -16.55
C THR A 419 5.96 3.66 -15.05
N GLN A 420 4.78 3.29 -14.55
CA GLN A 420 4.54 3.01 -13.15
C GLN A 420 4.38 1.51 -12.92
N ARG A 421 5.24 0.96 -12.06
CA ARG A 421 5.01 -0.37 -11.50
C ARG A 421 3.87 -0.31 -10.50
N PHE A 422 2.75 -0.96 -10.81
CA PHE A 422 1.69 -1.22 -9.84
C PHE A 422 1.97 -2.51 -9.06
N ALA A 423 1.42 -2.61 -7.85
CA ALA A 423 1.46 -3.86 -7.11
C ALA A 423 0.66 -4.93 -7.86
N ARG A 424 1.13 -6.19 -7.79
CA ARG A 424 0.51 -7.32 -8.46
C ARG A 424 -0.99 -7.42 -8.12
N GLY A 425 -1.82 -7.56 -9.14
CA GLY A 425 -3.28 -7.66 -9.00
C GLY A 425 -4.04 -6.33 -8.91
N GLN A 426 -3.38 -5.17 -8.84
CA GLN A 426 -4.09 -3.89 -8.80
C GLN A 426 -4.49 -3.35 -10.18
N GLN A 427 -3.54 -3.23 -11.12
CA GLN A 427 -3.74 -2.55 -12.41
C GLN A 427 -3.17 -3.38 -13.57
N ALA A 428 -3.75 -4.55 -13.83
CA ALA A 428 -3.23 -5.52 -14.78
C ALA A 428 -3.12 -4.99 -16.24
N PHE A 429 -3.95 -4.03 -16.63
CA PHE A 429 -3.90 -3.40 -17.96
C PHE A 429 -2.71 -2.45 -18.17
N ALA A 430 -1.98 -2.10 -17.11
CA ALA A 430 -0.99 -1.01 -17.12
C ALA A 430 0.30 -1.31 -17.91
N TYR A 431 0.47 -2.53 -18.42
CA TYR A 431 1.76 -3.03 -18.84
C TYR A 431 1.89 -3.17 -20.37
N ASP A 432 1.01 -2.62 -21.19
CA ASP A 432 1.26 -2.37 -22.62
C ASP A 432 0.35 -1.28 -23.19
N PHE A 433 0.77 -0.66 -24.29
CA PHE A 433 0.00 0.44 -24.90
C PHE A 433 -1.39 0.01 -25.40
N ALA A 434 -1.58 -1.24 -25.84
CA ALA A 434 -2.88 -1.67 -26.33
C ALA A 434 -3.88 -1.82 -25.17
N SER A 435 -3.46 -2.47 -24.09
CA SER A 435 -4.26 -2.67 -22.88
C SER A 435 -4.59 -1.35 -22.19
N ILE A 436 -3.63 -0.44 -22.08
CA ILE A 436 -3.85 0.88 -21.50
C ILE A 436 -4.86 1.68 -22.33
N ALA A 437 -4.68 1.75 -23.65
CA ALA A 437 -5.57 2.50 -24.52
C ALA A 437 -7.01 1.92 -24.52
N ALA A 438 -7.14 0.59 -24.48
CA ALA A 438 -8.44 -0.07 -24.35
C ALA A 438 -9.14 0.32 -23.03
N CYS A 439 -8.44 0.22 -21.90
CA CYS A 439 -8.99 0.63 -20.60
C CYS A 439 -9.35 2.13 -20.57
N TRP A 440 -8.50 2.98 -21.16
CA TRP A 440 -8.78 4.42 -21.28
C TRP A 440 -10.05 4.70 -22.09
N THR A 441 -10.24 4.00 -23.20
CA THR A 441 -11.42 4.14 -24.07
C THR A 441 -12.70 3.70 -23.35
N ASP A 442 -12.65 2.61 -22.59
CA ASP A 442 -13.78 2.13 -21.80
C ASP A 442 -14.14 3.09 -20.67
N TYR A 443 -13.14 3.61 -19.97
CA TYR A 443 -13.30 4.66 -18.96
C TYR A 443 -13.95 5.92 -19.55
N ASP A 444 -13.42 6.41 -20.67
CA ASP A 444 -13.88 7.66 -21.29
C ASP A 444 -15.35 7.56 -21.73
N ARG A 445 -15.67 6.49 -22.47
CA ARG A 445 -17.03 6.19 -22.93
C ARG A 445 -18.01 6.03 -21.78
N MET A 446 -17.61 5.33 -20.71
CA MET A 446 -18.46 5.13 -19.54
C MET A 446 -18.72 6.44 -18.80
N MET A 447 -17.69 7.25 -18.55
CA MET A 447 -17.85 8.52 -17.86
C MET A 447 -18.69 9.52 -18.66
N PHE A 448 -18.59 9.51 -19.99
CA PHE A 448 -19.48 10.26 -20.87
C PHE A 448 -20.95 9.85 -20.68
N ARG A 449 -21.24 8.53 -20.68
CA ARG A 449 -22.60 8.02 -20.40
C ARG A 449 -23.09 8.44 -19.02
N TRP A 450 -22.25 8.37 -17.99
CA TRP A 450 -22.63 8.79 -16.63
C TRP A 450 -22.92 10.28 -16.50
N HIS A 451 -22.15 11.14 -17.18
CA HIS A 451 -22.45 12.58 -17.23
C HIS A 451 -23.82 12.84 -17.85
N ALA A 452 -24.13 12.18 -18.96
CA ALA A 452 -25.43 12.32 -19.62
C ALA A 452 -26.59 11.82 -18.74
N ARG A 453 -26.40 10.73 -18.02
CA ARG A 453 -27.43 10.13 -17.14
C ARG A 453 -27.65 10.88 -15.83
N HIS A 454 -26.61 11.53 -15.30
CA HIS A 454 -26.64 12.15 -13.97
C HIS A 454 -26.22 13.62 -14.01
N PRO A 455 -26.98 14.49 -14.70
CA PRO A 455 -26.64 15.90 -14.84
C PRO A 455 -26.51 16.58 -13.48
N GLY A 456 -25.40 17.29 -13.26
CA GLY A 456 -25.11 18.03 -12.02
C GLY A 456 -24.67 17.17 -10.83
N ALA A 457 -24.60 15.84 -10.96
CA ALA A 457 -24.11 14.95 -9.90
C ALA A 457 -22.61 14.62 -10.04
N ILE A 458 -22.03 14.89 -11.20
CA ILE A 458 -20.62 14.62 -11.52
C ILE A 458 -19.96 15.95 -11.90
N HIS A 459 -18.80 16.22 -11.32
CA HIS A 459 -17.93 17.33 -11.69
C HIS A 459 -16.68 16.79 -12.36
N GLU A 460 -16.45 17.21 -13.59
CA GLU A 460 -15.22 16.92 -14.31
C GLU A 460 -14.13 17.93 -13.93
N LEU A 461 -13.06 17.43 -13.33
CA LEU A 461 -11.90 18.23 -12.95
C LEU A 461 -10.70 17.87 -13.81
N GLU A 462 -10.36 18.78 -14.73
CA GLU A 462 -9.19 18.67 -15.59
C GLU A 462 -7.91 19.10 -14.85
N HIS A 463 -6.91 18.22 -14.85
CA HIS A 463 -5.65 18.43 -14.16
C HIS A 463 -4.88 19.64 -14.71
N GLU A 464 -4.80 19.77 -16.03
CA GLU A 464 -4.12 20.87 -16.72
C GLU A 464 -4.76 22.22 -16.36
N ARG A 465 -6.10 22.28 -16.32
CA ARG A 465 -6.82 23.49 -15.92
C ARG A 465 -6.60 23.81 -14.44
N LEU A 466 -6.60 22.82 -13.56
CA LEU A 466 -6.27 23.00 -12.14
C LEU A 466 -4.86 23.59 -11.96
N LEU A 467 -3.90 23.24 -12.80
CA LEU A 467 -2.54 23.79 -12.73
C LEU A 467 -2.44 25.19 -13.34
N ALA A 468 -3.17 25.46 -14.43
CA ALA A 468 -3.17 26.75 -15.11
C ALA A 468 -3.95 27.83 -14.34
N GLU A 469 -5.09 27.46 -13.74
CA GLU A 469 -6.01 28.36 -13.03
C GLU A 469 -6.38 27.82 -11.62
N PRO A 470 -5.41 27.62 -10.71
CA PRO A 470 -5.66 26.94 -9.43
C PRO A 470 -6.82 27.49 -8.61
N GLU A 471 -6.90 28.82 -8.45
CA GLU A 471 -7.95 29.42 -7.62
C GLU A 471 -9.34 29.22 -8.21
N ALA A 472 -9.51 29.42 -9.52
CA ALA A 472 -10.79 29.24 -10.19
C ALA A 472 -11.25 27.78 -10.12
N SER A 473 -10.35 26.83 -10.41
CA SER A 473 -10.65 25.40 -10.33
C SER A 473 -10.99 24.94 -8.91
N VAL A 474 -10.25 25.38 -7.89
CA VAL A 474 -10.52 25.02 -6.49
C VAL A 474 -11.83 25.61 -6.00
N ARG A 475 -12.16 26.85 -6.37
CA ARG A 475 -13.48 27.44 -6.04
C ARG A 475 -14.62 26.65 -6.67
N ALA A 476 -14.54 26.34 -7.96
CA ALA A 476 -15.56 25.55 -8.66
C ALA A 476 -15.73 24.15 -8.05
N LEU A 477 -14.64 23.50 -7.66
CA LEU A 477 -14.66 22.21 -6.98
C LEU A 477 -15.35 22.28 -5.61
N LEU A 478 -15.03 23.29 -4.80
CA LEU A 478 -15.64 23.47 -3.48
C LEU A 478 -17.13 23.82 -3.60
N ASP A 479 -17.49 24.70 -4.54
CA ASP A 479 -18.89 25.07 -4.81
C ASP A 479 -19.72 23.85 -5.23
N PHE A 480 -19.19 22.99 -6.11
CA PHE A 480 -19.83 21.73 -6.48
C PHE A 480 -20.05 20.80 -5.28
N CYS A 481 -19.06 20.74 -4.38
CA CYS A 481 -19.13 19.97 -3.14
C CYS A 481 -20.02 20.63 -2.06
N GLY A 482 -20.58 21.83 -2.30
CA GLY A 482 -21.37 22.57 -1.31
C GLY A 482 -20.52 23.10 -0.14
N LEU A 483 -19.23 23.33 -0.36
CA LEU A 483 -18.27 23.83 0.62
C LEU A 483 -17.94 25.28 0.33
N ARG A 484 -17.80 26.09 1.37
CA ARG A 484 -17.29 27.46 1.23
C ARG A 484 -15.82 27.46 0.83
N PHE A 485 -15.37 28.50 0.15
CA PHE A 485 -13.95 28.66 -0.13
C PHE A 485 -13.15 28.86 1.16
N GLU A 486 -12.10 28.07 1.35
CA GLU A 486 -11.10 28.24 2.41
C GLU A 486 -9.69 28.33 1.78
N PRO A 487 -8.89 29.38 2.07
CA PRO A 487 -7.56 29.56 1.47
C PRO A 487 -6.58 28.39 1.71
N ALA A 488 -6.82 27.56 2.73
CA ALA A 488 -6.04 26.35 2.99
C ALA A 488 -6.09 25.37 1.82
N CYS A 489 -7.20 25.32 1.06
CA CYS A 489 -7.36 24.43 -0.09
C CYS A 489 -6.39 24.74 -1.24
N LEU A 490 -5.92 25.99 -1.38
CA LEU A 490 -4.88 26.37 -2.34
C LEU A 490 -3.47 26.00 -1.86
N ARG A 491 -3.31 25.74 -0.57
CA ARG A 491 -2.04 25.42 0.09
C ARG A 491 -2.04 24.00 0.64
N ALA A 492 -2.73 23.08 -0.05
CA ALA A 492 -2.86 21.69 0.36
C ALA A 492 -1.51 20.96 0.55
N HIS A 493 -0.45 21.42 -0.13
CA HIS A 493 0.91 20.91 0.03
C HIS A 493 1.53 21.19 1.40
N GLU A 494 1.04 22.19 2.14
CA GLU A 494 1.47 22.51 3.51
C GLU A 494 0.84 21.56 4.55
N ALA A 495 -0.18 20.78 4.17
CA ALA A 495 -0.86 19.85 5.07
C ALA A 495 0.07 18.69 5.47
N LYS A 496 0.24 18.47 6.78
CA LYS A 496 1.11 17.41 7.33
C LYS A 496 0.49 16.00 7.28
N ARG A 497 -0.39 15.74 6.31
CA ARG A 497 -1.10 14.46 6.17
C ARG A 497 -0.21 13.40 5.54
N ILE A 498 -0.37 12.15 5.97
CA ILE A 498 0.28 11.00 5.35
C ILE A 498 -0.41 10.73 4.01
N VAL A 499 0.36 10.69 2.92
CA VAL A 499 -0.12 10.37 1.58
C VAL A 499 0.52 9.06 1.16
N ARG A 500 -0.28 8.00 0.99
CA ARG A 500 0.18 6.64 0.66
C ARG A 500 -0.04 6.30 -0.82
N THR A 501 0.38 7.19 -1.72
CA THR A 501 0.18 6.98 -3.16
C THR A 501 1.47 7.17 -3.93
N ALA A 502 1.55 6.62 -5.14
CA ALA A 502 2.69 6.81 -6.04
C ALA A 502 2.90 8.28 -6.48
N SER A 503 2.01 9.20 -6.09
CA SER A 503 2.11 10.66 -6.31
C SER A 503 2.41 11.43 -5.02
N ALA A 504 2.74 10.77 -3.90
CA ALA A 504 2.90 11.42 -2.60
C ALA A 504 3.93 12.56 -2.59
N ALA A 505 5.06 12.41 -3.29
CA ALA A 505 6.05 13.48 -3.42
C ALA A 505 5.50 14.69 -4.20
N GLN A 506 4.74 14.44 -5.27
CA GLN A 506 4.21 15.49 -6.15
C GLN A 506 3.19 16.38 -5.44
N VAL A 507 2.35 15.82 -4.57
CA VAL A 507 1.31 16.59 -3.86
C VAL A 507 1.83 17.37 -2.65
N ARG A 508 3.11 17.19 -2.30
CA ARG A 508 3.81 17.93 -1.23
C ARG A 508 4.57 19.14 -1.76
N GLU A 509 4.53 19.38 -3.07
CA GLU A 509 5.06 20.57 -3.69
C GLU A 509 3.92 21.55 -4.02
N PRO A 510 4.20 22.85 -4.12
CA PRO A 510 3.24 23.81 -4.66
C PRO A 510 2.74 23.39 -6.04
N LEU A 511 1.51 23.80 -6.40
CA LEU A 511 0.98 23.58 -7.74
C LEU A 511 1.92 24.23 -8.78
N ARG A 512 2.48 23.44 -9.69
CA ARG A 512 3.40 23.88 -10.75
C ARG A 512 2.85 23.49 -12.11
N ALA A 513 3.04 24.35 -13.11
CA ALA A 513 2.45 24.20 -14.44
C ALA A 513 3.01 23.02 -15.26
N GLU A 514 4.28 22.65 -15.09
CA GLU A 514 4.94 21.68 -15.97
C GLU A 514 5.17 20.33 -15.28
N THR A 515 4.28 19.38 -15.56
CA THR A 515 4.38 17.98 -15.08
C THR A 515 4.36 16.96 -16.22
N ALA A 516 4.19 17.43 -17.46
CA ALA A 516 4.12 16.61 -18.65
C ALA A 516 5.48 15.95 -18.95
N ARG A 517 5.47 14.64 -19.18
CA ARG A 517 6.69 13.86 -19.48
C ARG A 517 6.68 13.22 -20.86
N ALA A 518 5.49 12.98 -21.42
CA ALA A 518 5.32 12.33 -22.71
C ALA A 518 5.94 13.17 -23.84
N THR A 519 5.97 14.49 -23.72
CA THR A 519 6.60 15.39 -24.70
C THR A 519 8.07 15.07 -24.92
N ALA A 520 8.82 14.73 -23.86
CA ALA A 520 10.25 14.41 -23.96
C ALA A 520 10.55 13.15 -24.78
N TYR A 521 9.56 12.25 -24.93
CA TYR A 521 9.71 11.03 -25.73
C TYR A 521 9.41 11.26 -27.22
N GLY A 522 8.80 12.38 -27.61
CA GLY A 522 8.54 12.72 -29.01
C GLY A 522 7.87 11.56 -29.78
N ALA A 523 8.43 11.21 -30.93
CA ALA A 523 7.92 10.16 -31.84
C ALA A 523 7.94 8.74 -31.24
N LEU A 524 8.70 8.50 -30.15
CA LEU A 524 8.72 7.19 -29.48
C LEU A 524 7.33 6.79 -28.95
N LEU A 525 6.45 7.77 -28.69
CA LEU A 525 5.08 7.53 -28.23
C LEU A 525 4.02 7.54 -29.34
N ASP A 526 4.41 7.63 -30.62
CA ASP A 526 3.45 7.56 -31.73
C ASP A 526 2.61 6.26 -31.74
N PRO A 527 3.14 5.08 -31.36
CA PRO A 527 2.32 3.88 -31.22
C PRO A 527 1.18 4.03 -30.21
N LEU A 528 1.38 4.79 -29.14
CA LEU A 528 0.35 5.08 -28.14
C LEU A 528 -0.63 6.15 -28.65
N ARG A 529 -0.13 7.24 -29.26
CA ARG A 529 -0.99 8.29 -29.86
C ARG A 529 -2.00 7.72 -30.85
N ARG A 530 -1.53 6.88 -31.79
CA ARG A 530 -2.39 6.21 -32.77
C ARG A 530 -3.51 5.38 -32.15
N ARG A 531 -3.25 4.77 -30.97
CA ARG A 531 -4.26 3.97 -30.26
C ARG A 531 -5.28 4.82 -29.50
N LEU A 532 -4.89 6.01 -29.09
CA LEU A 532 -5.76 7.00 -28.44
C LEU A 532 -6.56 7.84 -29.47
N GLY A 533 -6.27 7.69 -30.77
CA GLY A 533 -6.91 8.46 -31.84
C GLY A 533 -6.37 9.89 -31.98
N ALA A 534 -5.15 10.14 -31.50
CA ALA A 534 -4.47 11.43 -31.50
C ALA A 534 -3.41 11.57 -32.61
#